data_AF-A0A7L4QLD8-F1
#
_entry.id   AF-A0A7L4QLD8-F1
#
_cell.length_a   1.000
_cell.length_b   1.000
_cell.length_c   1.000
_cell.angle_alpha   90.00
_cell.angle_beta   90.00
_cell.angle_gamma   90.00
#
_symmetry.space_group_name_H-M   'P 1'
#
loop_
_entity.id
_entity.type
_entity.pdbx_description
1 polymer ?
#
loop_
_entity_poly.entity_id
_entity_poly.type
_entity_poly.pdbx_seq_one_letter_code
_entity_poly.pdbx_strand_id
1 'polypeptide(L)'
;MMTDFTLLERVAVNRKDMLQKEDPVCCVEYGVDTDGHRAVVTVGRNDEIKSYEFVESPLSWHMFSWEEYRKCLEGGCSVGVVIPNRDPLFPARVRDKVGEIMSELPEDKRENVTGYIFTYDSDGEIKLLNKIK
;
A
#
# COMPACT_ATOMS: atom_id res chain seq x y z
N MET A 1 -13.22 5.53 -22.36
CA MET A 1 -13.32 5.79 -20.91
C MET A 1 -12.73 4.57 -20.23
N MET A 2 -11.61 4.72 -19.52
CA MET A 2 -11.08 3.63 -18.68
C MET A 2 -11.97 3.54 -17.45
N THR A 3 -12.45 2.35 -17.10
CA THR A 3 -13.20 2.13 -15.86
C THR A 3 -12.24 2.19 -14.67
N ASP A 4 -12.67 2.66 -13.50
CA ASP A 4 -11.77 2.75 -12.33
C ASP A 4 -11.17 1.39 -11.92
N PHE A 5 -11.88 0.29 -12.19
CA PHE A 5 -11.38 -1.08 -12.05
C PHE A 5 -10.08 -1.33 -12.85
N THR A 6 -10.04 -0.89 -14.10
CA THR A 6 -8.87 -1.07 -14.97
C THR A 6 -7.66 -0.23 -14.56
N LEU A 7 -7.87 0.87 -13.83
CA LEU A 7 -6.77 1.69 -13.30
C LEU A 7 -6.17 1.03 -12.05
N LEU A 8 -7.00 0.56 -11.12
CA LEU A 8 -6.52 -0.13 -9.93
C LEU A 8 -5.74 -1.40 -10.26
N GLU A 9 -6.28 -2.23 -11.14
CA GLU A 9 -5.60 -3.44 -11.58
C GLU A 9 -4.27 -3.10 -12.24
N ARG A 10 -4.23 -2.06 -13.08
CA ARG A 10 -2.98 -1.57 -13.69
C ARG A 10 -1.97 -1.13 -12.64
N VAL A 11 -2.38 -0.34 -11.64
CA VAL A 11 -1.48 0.12 -10.57
C VAL A 11 -0.94 -1.09 -9.78
N ALA A 12 -1.79 -2.05 -9.43
CA ALA A 12 -1.37 -3.26 -8.74
C ALA A 12 -0.38 -4.12 -9.56
N VAL A 13 -0.66 -4.31 -10.86
CA VAL A 13 0.23 -5.03 -11.79
C VAL A 13 1.56 -4.28 -11.95
N ASN A 14 1.53 -2.97 -12.20
CA ASN A 14 2.74 -2.16 -12.31
C ASN A 14 3.58 -2.27 -11.04
N ARG A 15 2.95 -2.22 -9.86
CA ARG A 15 3.66 -2.34 -8.59
C ARG A 15 4.31 -3.70 -8.42
N LYS A 16 3.58 -4.76 -8.76
CA LYS A 16 4.11 -6.12 -8.77
C LYS A 16 5.34 -6.23 -9.68
N ASP A 17 5.25 -5.75 -10.91
CA ASP A 17 6.34 -5.83 -11.88
C ASP A 17 7.57 -5.04 -11.42
N MET A 18 7.38 -3.86 -10.81
CA MET A 18 8.46 -3.08 -10.20
C MET A 18 9.16 -3.86 -9.09
N LEU A 19 8.39 -4.42 -8.15
CA LEU A 19 8.94 -5.17 -7.01
C LEU A 19 9.68 -6.44 -7.46
N GLN A 20 9.12 -7.18 -8.43
CA GLN A 20 9.77 -8.36 -8.99
C GLN A 20 11.04 -8.02 -9.77
N LYS A 21 11.10 -6.84 -10.39
CA LYS A 21 12.33 -6.35 -11.05
C LYS A 21 13.41 -5.95 -10.04
N GLU A 22 13.01 -5.34 -8.92
CA GLU A 22 13.92 -4.92 -7.86
C GLU A 22 14.47 -6.11 -7.05
N ASP A 23 13.61 -7.08 -6.73
CA ASP A 23 13.98 -8.32 -6.03
C ASP A 23 13.36 -9.54 -6.75
N PRO A 24 14.07 -10.15 -7.73
CA PRO A 24 13.53 -11.29 -8.49
C PRO A 24 13.23 -12.55 -7.66
N VAL A 25 13.73 -12.63 -6.43
CA VAL A 25 13.45 -13.77 -5.54
C VAL A 25 12.26 -13.53 -4.62
N CYS A 26 11.68 -12.34 -4.61
CA CYS A 26 10.44 -12.09 -3.89
C CYS A 26 9.23 -12.65 -4.66
N CYS A 27 8.30 -13.25 -3.92
CA CYS A 27 7.01 -13.63 -4.47
C CYS A 27 6.06 -12.44 -4.30
N VAL A 28 5.50 -11.96 -5.41
CA VAL A 28 4.57 -10.81 -5.38
C VAL A 28 3.26 -11.22 -6.02
N GLU A 29 2.21 -11.13 -5.22
CA GLU A 29 0.83 -11.41 -5.61
C GLU A 29 0.02 -10.12 -5.51
N TYR A 30 -1.09 -10.05 -6.25
CA TYR A 30 -2.04 -8.97 -6.07
C TYR A 30 -3.47 -9.50 -6.20
N GLY A 31 -4.38 -8.87 -5.48
CA GLY A 31 -5.82 -9.08 -5.58
C GLY A 31 -6.55 -7.75 -5.71
N VAL A 32 -7.61 -7.71 -6.50
CA VAL A 32 -8.50 -6.56 -6.63
C VAL A 32 -9.83 -6.96 -6.00
N ASP A 33 -10.36 -6.11 -5.11
CA ASP A 33 -11.67 -6.33 -4.53
C ASP A 33 -12.76 -6.23 -5.61
N THR A 34 -13.77 -7.11 -5.54
CA THR A 34 -14.82 -7.24 -6.55
C THR A 34 -15.71 -5.99 -6.67
N ASP A 35 -15.75 -5.15 -5.64
CA ASP A 35 -16.43 -3.84 -5.68
C ASP A 35 -15.59 -2.76 -6.39
N GLY A 36 -14.37 -3.09 -6.84
CA GLY A 36 -13.56 -2.27 -7.74
C GLY A 36 -12.99 -0.98 -7.11
N HIS A 37 -12.97 -0.92 -5.79
CA HIS A 37 -12.52 0.27 -5.04
C HIS A 37 -11.13 0.11 -4.42
N ARG A 38 -10.61 -1.11 -4.31
CA ARG A 38 -9.32 -1.36 -3.67
C ARG A 38 -8.59 -2.51 -4.34
N ALA A 39 -7.27 -2.44 -4.36
CA ALA A 39 -6.40 -3.58 -4.62
C ALA A 39 -5.41 -3.76 -3.47
N VAL A 40 -4.91 -4.97 -3.29
CA VAL A 40 -3.89 -5.30 -2.31
C VAL A 40 -2.77 -6.02 -3.04
N VAL A 41 -1.54 -5.52 -2.88
CA VAL A 41 -0.32 -6.19 -3.34
C VAL A 41 0.34 -6.84 -2.13
N THR A 42 0.59 -8.14 -2.21
CA THR A 42 1.23 -8.91 -1.13
C THR A 42 2.62 -9.30 -1.57
N VAL A 43 3.61 -9.01 -0.72
CA VAL A 43 5.02 -9.32 -0.96
C VAL A 43 5.48 -10.34 0.06
N GLY A 44 5.94 -11.49 -0.42
CA GLY A 44 6.45 -12.58 0.39
C GLY A 44 7.86 -13.03 -0.02
N ARG A 45 8.52 -13.75 0.89
CA ARG A 45 9.82 -14.38 0.66
C ARG A 45 9.97 -15.60 1.56
N ASN A 46 10.43 -16.73 1.01
CA ASN A 46 10.61 -17.99 1.75
C ASN A 46 9.35 -18.40 2.55
N ASP A 47 8.19 -18.41 1.88
CA ASP A 47 6.88 -18.75 2.47
C ASP A 47 6.39 -17.81 3.60
N GLU A 48 7.07 -16.68 3.82
CA GLU A 48 6.68 -15.67 4.80
C GLU A 48 6.24 -14.38 4.11
N ILE A 49 5.12 -13.81 4.54
CA ILE A 49 4.66 -12.50 4.06
C ILE A 49 5.47 -11.41 4.76
N LYS A 50 6.06 -10.51 3.97
CA LYS A 50 6.90 -9.40 4.46
C LYS A 50 6.19 -8.07 4.43
N SER A 51 5.34 -7.84 3.42
CA SER A 51 4.54 -6.63 3.36
C SER A 51 3.23 -6.76 2.62
N TYR A 52 2.31 -5.87 2.97
CA TYR A 52 1.06 -5.62 2.25
C TYR A 52 1.07 -4.18 1.74
N GLU A 53 0.65 -3.94 0.51
CA GLU A 53 0.45 -2.60 -0.02
C GLU A 53 -1.01 -2.42 -0.44
N PHE A 54 -1.71 -1.52 0.24
CA PHE A 54 -3.12 -1.20 -0.01
C PHE A 54 -3.21 -0.10 -1.07
N VAL A 55 -3.77 -0.42 -2.23
CA VAL A 55 -3.98 0.48 -3.35
C VAL A 55 -5.42 0.98 -3.34
N GLU A 56 -5.61 2.28 -3.13
CA GLU A 56 -6.95 2.88 -3.08
C GLU A 56 -7.36 3.50 -4.40
N SER A 57 -8.63 3.35 -4.76
CA SER A 57 -9.17 4.01 -5.95
C SER A 57 -9.36 5.52 -5.73
N PRO A 58 -9.45 6.30 -6.82
CA PRO A 58 -9.89 7.70 -6.74
C PRO A 58 -11.33 7.88 -6.26
N LEU A 59 -12.13 6.81 -6.19
CA LEU A 59 -13.51 6.84 -5.71
C LEU A 59 -13.63 6.49 -4.22
N SER A 60 -12.64 5.79 -3.66
CA SER A 60 -12.68 5.20 -2.31
C SER A 60 -11.56 5.67 -1.41
N TRP A 61 -10.76 6.66 -1.84
CA TRP A 61 -9.63 7.17 -1.08
C TRP A 61 -9.97 7.65 0.35
N HIS A 62 -11.23 7.89 0.67
CA HIS A 62 -11.69 8.23 2.02
C HIS A 62 -12.06 6.99 2.88
N MET A 63 -12.02 5.79 2.31
CA MET A 63 -12.47 4.52 2.90
C MET A 63 -11.31 3.59 3.25
N PHE A 64 -10.11 4.12 3.55
CA PHE A 64 -8.99 3.26 3.95
C PHE A 64 -9.41 2.35 5.11
N SER A 65 -9.15 1.06 4.93
CA SER A 65 -9.27 0.09 6.01
C SER A 65 -8.06 0.20 6.95
N TRP A 66 -7.99 1.30 7.71
CA TRP A 66 -6.94 1.53 8.71
C TRP A 66 -6.83 0.40 9.75
N GLU A 67 -7.94 -0.32 9.97
CA GLU A 67 -7.97 -1.51 10.79
C GLU A 67 -7.14 -2.64 10.18
N GLU A 68 -7.23 -2.89 8.88
CA GLU A 68 -6.38 -3.87 8.19
C GLU A 68 -4.91 -3.42 8.18
N TYR A 69 -4.65 -2.14 7.92
CA TYR A 69 -3.31 -1.56 8.01
C TYR A 69 -2.66 -1.84 9.37
N ARG A 70 -3.41 -1.57 10.46
CA ARG A 70 -2.97 -1.84 11.84
C ARG A 70 -2.72 -3.33 12.08
N LYS A 71 -3.66 -4.20 11.71
CA LYS A 71 -3.53 -5.66 11.89
C LYS A 71 -2.28 -6.22 11.22
N CYS A 72 -1.95 -5.75 10.02
CA CYS A 72 -0.72 -6.14 9.33
C CYS A 72 0.54 -5.73 10.10
N LEU A 73 0.59 -4.48 10.60
CA LEU A 73 1.72 -4.00 11.40
C LEU A 73 1.87 -4.75 12.72
N GLU A 74 0.77 -5.01 13.43
CA GLU A 74 0.75 -5.81 14.67
C GLU A 74 1.22 -7.25 14.40
N GLY A 75 0.89 -7.79 13.22
CA GLY A 75 1.39 -9.05 12.70
C GLY A 75 2.89 -9.06 12.37
N GLY A 76 3.57 -7.92 12.40
CA GLY A 76 4.99 -7.79 12.08
C GLY A 76 5.29 -7.58 10.59
N CYS A 77 4.27 -7.33 9.77
CA CYS A 77 4.45 -7.02 8.35
C CYS A 77 4.69 -5.52 8.17
N SER A 78 5.54 -5.15 7.22
CA SER A 78 5.58 -3.77 6.73
C SER A 78 4.33 -3.47 5.89
N VAL A 79 3.92 -2.21 5.82
CA VAL A 79 2.68 -1.85 5.13
C VAL A 79 2.83 -0.60 4.28
N GLY A 80 2.51 -0.73 2.99
CA GLY A 80 2.40 0.37 2.04
C GLY A 80 0.96 0.85 1.87
N VAL A 81 0.79 2.15 1.67
CA VAL A 81 -0.48 2.75 1.24
C VAL A 81 -0.21 3.46 -0.08
N VAL A 82 -0.92 3.07 -1.14
CA VAL A 82 -0.76 3.61 -2.50
C VAL A 82 -2.01 4.41 -2.85
N ILE A 83 -1.84 5.72 -3.01
CA ILE A 83 -2.95 6.68 -3.12
C ILE A 83 -2.95 7.43 -4.45
N PRO A 84 -4.11 7.89 -4.96
CA PRO A 84 -4.14 8.68 -6.19
C PRO A 84 -3.54 10.08 -5.99
N ASN A 85 -2.78 10.56 -6.98
CA ASN A 85 -2.22 11.91 -7.00
C ASN A 85 -3.26 12.96 -7.45
N ARG A 86 -4.32 13.16 -6.64
CA ARG A 86 -5.42 14.10 -6.97
C ARG A 86 -5.60 15.24 -5.98
N ASP A 87 -5.22 15.06 -4.71
CA ASP A 87 -5.32 16.07 -3.66
C ASP A 87 -3.93 16.29 -3.03
N PRO A 88 -3.38 17.52 -3.07
CA PRO A 88 -2.05 17.81 -2.53
C PRO A 88 -1.97 17.72 -0.99
N LEU A 89 -3.07 17.86 -0.25
CA LEU A 89 -3.08 17.76 1.22
C LEU A 89 -3.28 16.32 1.71
N PHE A 90 -3.78 15.45 0.84
CA PHE A 90 -4.13 14.09 1.20
C PHE A 90 -2.94 13.21 1.61
N PRO A 91 -1.77 13.24 0.93
CA PRO A 91 -0.58 12.53 1.40
C PRO A 91 -0.14 12.90 2.82
N ALA A 92 -0.32 14.17 3.22
CA ALA A 92 0.00 14.61 4.57
C ALA A 92 -0.95 13.97 5.61
N ARG A 93 -2.26 13.92 5.32
CA ARG A 93 -3.23 13.25 6.21
C ARG A 93 -2.98 11.75 6.36
N VAL A 94 -2.65 11.08 5.25
CA VAL A 94 -2.26 9.65 5.26
C VAL A 94 -0.99 9.46 6.09
N ARG A 95 0.01 10.32 5.91
CA ARG A 95 1.25 10.28 6.71
C ARG A 95 0.99 10.45 8.19
N ASP A 96 0.19 11.45 8.56
CA ASP A 96 -0.09 11.73 9.97
C ASP A 96 -0.86 10.54 10.60
N LYS A 97 -1.81 9.93 9.87
CA LYS A 97 -2.54 8.76 10.35
C LYS A 97 -1.68 7.50 10.46
N VAL A 98 -0.80 7.25 9.49
CA VAL A 98 0.17 6.14 9.57
C VAL A 98 1.12 6.36 10.76
N GLY A 99 1.60 7.59 10.96
CA GLY A 99 2.44 7.95 12.10
C GLY A 99 1.75 7.70 13.45
N GLU A 100 0.48 8.07 13.57
CA GLU A 100 -0.35 7.77 14.75
C GLU A 100 -0.41 6.26 15.02
N ILE A 101 -0.79 5.46 14.02
CA ILE A 101 -0.88 3.99 14.16
C ILE A 101 0.47 3.38 14.56
N MET A 102 1.55 3.78 13.89
CA MET A 102 2.89 3.28 14.20
C MET A 102 3.37 3.66 15.60
N SER A 103 2.96 4.82 16.12
CA SER A 103 3.30 5.26 17.47
C SER A 103 2.61 4.46 18.58
N GLU A 104 1.46 3.85 18.26
CA GLU A 104 0.67 3.02 19.17
C GLU A 104 1.14 1.55 19.21
N LEU A 105 2.02 1.15 18.29
CA LEU A 105 2.56 -0.21 18.27
C LEU A 105 3.49 -0.44 19.47
N PRO A 106 3.50 -1.66 20.03
CA PRO A 106 4.54 -2.09 20.96
C PRO A 106 5.95 -1.86 20.39
N GLU A 107 6.91 -1.50 21.24
CA GLU A 107 8.27 -1.14 20.83
C GLU A 107 8.97 -2.25 20.04
N ASP A 108 8.82 -3.50 20.47
CA ASP A 108 9.36 -4.70 19.82
C ASP A 108 8.80 -4.92 18.40
N LYS A 109 7.57 -4.47 18.16
CA LYS A 109 6.93 -4.51 16.83
C LYS A 109 7.38 -3.35 15.97
N ARG A 110 7.38 -2.14 16.53
CA ARG A 110 7.70 -0.90 15.82
C ARG A 110 9.09 -0.93 15.17
N GLU A 111 10.10 -1.51 15.83
CA GLU A 111 11.46 -1.59 15.29
C GLU A 111 11.58 -2.45 14.02
N ASN A 112 10.66 -3.39 13.83
CA ASN A 112 10.72 -4.42 12.80
C ASN A 112 9.78 -4.15 11.61
N VAL A 113 8.92 -3.15 11.70
CA VAL A 113 7.98 -2.79 10.64
C VAL A 113 8.34 -1.46 10.01
N THR A 114 7.77 -1.20 8.84
CA THR A 114 7.91 0.09 8.16
C THR A 114 6.61 0.44 7.47
N GLY A 115 6.18 1.68 7.63
CA GLY A 115 5.08 2.27 6.88
C GLY A 115 5.60 2.93 5.62
N TYR A 116 4.98 2.66 4.47
CA TYR A 116 5.29 3.31 3.20
C TYR A 116 4.07 4.05 2.67
N ILE A 117 4.30 5.20 2.05
CA ILE A 117 3.26 5.98 1.40
C ILE A 117 3.71 6.23 -0.02
N PHE A 118 2.92 5.75 -0.97
CA PHE A 118 3.12 5.89 -2.39
C PHE A 118 1.98 6.69 -3.00
N THR A 119 2.26 7.34 -4.11
CA THR A 119 1.23 7.95 -4.95
C THR A 119 1.25 7.37 -6.35
N TYR A 120 0.13 7.42 -7.05
CA TYR A 120 0.06 7.07 -8.47
C TYR A 120 -0.67 8.11 -9.32
N ASP A 121 -0.27 8.23 -10.59
CA ASP A 121 -0.91 9.12 -11.56
C ASP A 121 -1.94 8.42 -12.46
N SER A 122 -2.49 9.14 -13.44
CA SER A 122 -3.50 8.60 -14.36
C SER A 122 -3.00 7.48 -15.27
N ASP A 123 -1.68 7.36 -15.46
CA ASP A 123 -1.06 6.31 -16.25
C ASP A 123 -0.76 5.06 -15.40
N GLY A 124 -0.88 5.20 -14.08
CA GLY A 124 -0.61 4.15 -13.09
C GLY A 124 0.87 4.08 -12.71
N GLU A 125 1.65 5.13 -12.96
CA GLU A 125 3.03 5.20 -12.46
C GLU A 125 3.04 5.48 -10.96
N ILE A 126 3.86 4.74 -10.22
CA ILE A 126 3.91 4.78 -8.76
C ILE A 126 5.18 5.48 -8.29
N LYS A 127 5.04 6.38 -7.31
CA LYS A 127 6.16 7.10 -6.69
C LYS A 127 6.08 7.02 -5.17
N LEU A 128 7.22 6.74 -4.52
CA LEU A 128 7.34 6.81 -3.07
C LEU A 128 7.27 8.28 -2.62
N LEU A 129 6.39 8.57 -1.66
CA LEU A 129 6.27 9.88 -1.04
C LEU A 129 6.91 9.93 0.34
N ASN A 130 6.71 8.90 1.16
CA ASN A 130 7.25 8.84 2.51
C ASN A 130 7.53 7.42 2.96
N LYS A 131 8.51 7.30 3.86
CA LYS A 131 8.84 6.10 4.61
C LYS A 131 8.81 6.46 6.10
N ILE A 132 8.04 5.73 6.87
CA ILE A 132 7.83 5.94 8.32
C ILE A 132 8.39 4.72 9.04
N LYS A 133 9.28 4.97 9.99
CA LYS A 133 9.94 3.95 10.80
C LYS A 133 9.90 4.37 12.27
#